data_AF-A0AAV2H176-F1
#
_entry.id   AF-A0AAV2H176-F1
#
_cell.length_a   1.000
_cell.length_b   1.000
_cell.length_c   1.000
_cell.angle_alpha   90.00
_cell.angle_beta   90.00
_cell.angle_gamma   90.00
#
_symmetry.space_group_name_H-M   'P 1'
#
loop_
_entity.id
_entity.type
_entity.pdbx_description
1 polymer ?
#
loop_
_entity_poly.entity_id
_entity_poly.type
_entity_poly.pdbx_seq_one_letter_code
_entity_poly.pdbx_strand_id
1 'polypeptide(L)'
;ELATENDSIAETIAKLNLFTWVEFKLGNYKNAHNHNNDVLKMTEGENITALINQAHLLLRKGEEIRSEDCLNKAENLRQSRQGEELMVDVEAELAYSLSRLGGDDNIISAIDMYTTVVTKKPKMYPWKFGLGLLHRRATHINVTMKNPTKMPVIE
;
A
#
# COMPACT_ATOMS: atom_id res chain seq x y z
N GLU A 1 -21.77 8.86 5.58
CA GLU A 1 -21.88 7.42 5.26
C GLU A 1 -21.02 6.64 6.26
N LEU A 2 -21.53 5.52 6.77
CA LEU A 2 -20.79 4.63 7.68
C LEU A 2 -19.75 3.83 6.88
N ALA A 3 -18.62 3.49 7.51
CA ALA A 3 -17.62 2.61 6.91
C ALA A 3 -18.26 1.28 6.51
N THR A 4 -17.99 0.85 5.29
CA THR A 4 -18.51 -0.40 4.73
C THR A 4 -17.61 -1.59 5.11
N GLU A 5 -18.11 -2.81 4.95
CA GLU A 5 -17.28 -4.03 5.11
C GLU A 5 -16.07 -4.01 4.15
N ASN A 6 -16.26 -3.52 2.93
CA ASN A 6 -15.20 -3.33 1.95
C ASN A 6 -14.12 -2.36 2.42
N ASP A 7 -14.50 -1.28 3.11
CA ASP A 7 -13.54 -0.32 3.68
C ASP A 7 -12.66 -1.01 4.73
N SER A 8 -13.25 -1.85 5.59
CA SER A 8 -12.51 -2.60 6.62
C SER A 8 -11.57 -3.64 6.01
N ILE A 9 -12.00 -4.32 4.95
CA ILE A 9 -11.18 -5.33 4.25
C ILE A 9 -9.97 -4.66 3.58
N ALA A 10 -10.19 -3.57 2.85
CA ALA A 10 -9.13 -2.86 2.13
C ALA A 10 -8.04 -2.34 3.07
N GLU A 11 -8.41 -1.73 4.21
CA GLU A 11 -7.41 -1.29 5.20
C GLU A 11 -6.67 -2.49 5.83
N THR A 12 -7.38 -3.60 6.08
CA THR A 12 -6.76 -4.83 6.63
C THR A 12 -5.71 -5.40 5.68
N ILE A 13 -6.01 -5.47 4.38
CA ILE A 13 -5.07 -5.92 3.34
C ILE A 13 -3.82 -5.03 3.33
N ALA A 14 -4.00 -3.71 3.27
CA ALA A 14 -2.88 -2.76 3.25
C ALA A 14 -1.99 -2.89 4.50
N LYS A 15 -2.60 -3.06 5.67
CA LYS A 15 -1.89 -3.28 6.93
C LYS A 15 -1.08 -4.58 6.93
N LEU A 16 -1.68 -5.68 6.46
CA LEU A 16 -0.99 -6.98 6.41
C LEU A 16 0.14 -6.98 5.37
N ASN A 17 -0.03 -6.33 4.22
CA ASN A 17 1.04 -6.17 3.22
C ASN A 17 2.21 -5.35 3.77
N LEU A 18 1.94 -4.27 4.52
CA LEU A 18 2.98 -3.53 5.25
C LEU A 18 3.69 -4.43 6.28
N PHE A 19 2.93 -5.17 7.10
CA PHE A 19 3.51 -6.04 8.12
C PHE A 19 4.35 -7.16 7.52
N THR A 20 3.93 -7.74 6.39
CA THR A 20 4.74 -8.71 5.64
C THR A 20 6.12 -8.13 5.32
N TRP A 21 6.17 -6.92 4.76
CA TRP A 21 7.43 -6.27 4.41
C TRP A 21 8.27 -5.92 5.64
N VAL A 22 7.68 -5.34 6.68
CA VAL A 22 8.38 -4.98 7.93
C VAL A 22 8.98 -6.22 8.60
N GLU A 23 8.18 -7.27 8.78
CA GLU A 23 8.64 -8.51 9.41
C GLU A 23 9.73 -9.19 8.58
N PHE A 24 9.64 -9.14 7.24
CA PHE A 24 10.71 -9.62 6.37
C PHE A 24 12.01 -8.85 6.59
N LYS A 25 11.96 -7.51 6.66
CA LYS A 25 13.14 -6.66 6.90
C LYS A 25 13.74 -6.89 8.28
N LEU A 26 12.93 -7.21 9.29
CA LEU A 26 13.37 -7.54 10.64
C LEU A 26 13.88 -8.99 10.79
N GLY A 27 13.79 -9.82 9.75
CA GLY A 27 14.21 -11.23 9.80
C GLY A 27 13.17 -12.18 10.40
N ASN A 28 11.97 -11.70 10.72
CA ASN A 28 10.86 -12.46 11.27
C ASN A 28 10.08 -13.18 10.15
N TYR A 29 10.77 -14.02 9.38
CA TYR A 29 10.24 -14.62 8.14
C TYR A 29 8.99 -15.47 8.33
N LYS A 30 8.81 -16.08 9.50
CA LYS A 30 7.58 -16.84 9.83
C LYS A 30 6.37 -15.92 9.87
N ASN A 31 6.47 -14.78 10.55
CA ASN A 31 5.37 -13.81 10.63
C ASN A 31 5.11 -13.18 9.26
N ALA A 32 6.17 -12.81 8.54
CA ALA A 32 6.06 -12.29 7.18
C ALA A 32 5.28 -13.26 6.27
N HIS A 33 5.60 -14.56 6.34
CA HIS A 33 4.89 -15.56 5.56
C HIS A 33 3.42 -15.74 5.98
N ASN A 34 3.14 -15.70 7.28
CA ASN A 34 1.77 -15.81 7.79
C ASN A 34 0.91 -14.64 7.31
N HIS A 35 1.36 -13.40 7.50
CA HIS A 35 0.64 -12.21 7.04
C HIS A 35 0.41 -12.21 5.53
N ASN A 36 1.42 -12.60 4.75
CA ASN A 36 1.30 -12.68 3.31
C ASN A 36 0.26 -13.73 2.87
N ASN A 37 0.30 -14.91 3.49
CA ASN A 37 -0.66 -15.97 3.22
C ASN A 37 -2.09 -15.58 3.58
N ASP A 38 -2.27 -14.79 4.65
CA ASP A 38 -3.60 -14.30 5.03
C ASP A 38 -4.15 -13.37 3.96
N VAL A 39 -3.35 -12.44 3.43
CA VAL A 39 -3.77 -11.58 2.30
C VAL A 39 -4.11 -12.42 1.07
N LEU A 40 -3.23 -13.34 0.67
CA LEU A 40 -3.48 -14.18 -0.50
C LEU A 40 -4.74 -15.03 -0.34
N LYS A 41 -5.09 -15.49 0.87
CA LYS A 41 -6.36 -16.19 1.11
C LYS A 41 -7.56 -15.24 1.02
N MET A 42 -7.46 -14.06 1.64
CA MET A 42 -8.54 -13.06 1.64
C MET A 42 -8.89 -12.56 0.23
N THR A 43 -7.92 -12.55 -0.68
CA THR A 43 -8.09 -12.05 -2.05
C THR A 43 -8.06 -13.15 -3.09
N GLU A 44 -8.24 -14.42 -2.70
CA GLU A 44 -8.19 -15.58 -3.60
C GLU A 44 -6.93 -15.64 -4.50
N GLY A 45 -5.83 -15.07 -4.01
CA GLY A 45 -4.55 -14.99 -4.68
C GLY A 45 -4.44 -13.94 -5.78
N GLU A 46 -5.34 -12.96 -5.82
CA GLU A 46 -5.37 -11.88 -6.82
C GLU A 46 -4.79 -10.54 -6.35
N ASN A 47 -4.25 -10.46 -5.13
CA ASN A 47 -3.57 -9.25 -4.66
C ASN A 47 -2.13 -9.17 -5.20
N ILE A 48 -1.89 -8.20 -6.08
CA ILE A 48 -0.59 -8.00 -6.75
C ILE A 48 0.54 -7.74 -5.73
N THR A 49 0.33 -6.89 -4.74
CA THR A 49 1.35 -6.59 -3.71
C THR A 49 1.75 -7.83 -2.92
N ALA A 50 0.78 -8.66 -2.52
CA ALA A 50 1.03 -9.91 -1.78
C ALA A 50 1.75 -10.96 -2.64
N LEU A 51 1.50 -11.00 -3.95
CA LEU A 51 2.26 -11.85 -4.88
C LEU A 51 3.72 -11.40 -4.99
N ILE A 52 3.97 -10.09 -5.09
CA ILE A 52 5.33 -9.54 -5.11
C ILE A 52 6.06 -9.83 -3.77
N ASN A 53 5.38 -9.62 -2.65
CA ASN A 53 5.91 -9.98 -1.33
C ASN A 53 6.21 -11.49 -1.23
N GLN A 54 5.33 -12.35 -1.75
CA GLN A 54 5.54 -13.79 -1.79
C GLN A 54 6.78 -14.16 -2.62
N ALA A 55 6.98 -13.50 -3.77
CA ALA A 55 8.15 -13.70 -4.60
C ALA A 55 9.46 -13.40 -3.84
N HIS A 56 9.51 -12.29 -3.09
CA HIS A 56 10.68 -11.95 -2.27
C HIS A 56 10.92 -12.96 -1.13
N LEU A 57 9.85 -13.43 -0.47
CA LEU A 57 9.94 -14.46 0.57
C LEU A 57 10.47 -15.78 0.02
N LEU A 58 10.06 -16.17 -1.19
CA LEU A 58 10.49 -17.40 -1.87
C LEU A 58 11.95 -17.32 -2.30
N LEU A 59 12.40 -16.21 -2.88
CA LEU A 59 13.81 -16.00 -3.22
C LEU A 59 14.71 -16.13 -1.99
N ARG A 60 14.26 -15.60 -0.85
CA ARG A 60 15.01 -15.72 0.40
C ARG A 60 15.18 -17.18 0.86
N LYS A 61 14.27 -18.07 0.48
CA LYS A 61 14.34 -19.51 0.75
C LYS A 61 15.11 -20.30 -0.30
N GLY A 62 15.57 -19.66 -1.38
CA GLY A 62 16.19 -20.32 -2.54
C GLY A 62 15.17 -20.96 -3.50
N GLU A 63 13.88 -20.61 -3.38
CA GLU A 63 12.81 -21.17 -4.21
C GLU A 63 12.56 -20.30 -5.45
N GLU A 64 13.55 -20.20 -6.34
CA GLU A 64 13.57 -19.27 -7.46
C GLU A 64 12.40 -19.47 -8.45
N ILE A 65 12.15 -20.72 -8.87
CA ILE A 65 11.07 -21.05 -9.83
C ILE A 65 9.71 -20.57 -9.30
N ARG A 66 9.42 -20.88 -8.02
CA ARG A 66 8.15 -20.47 -7.40
C ARG A 66 8.05 -18.96 -7.21
N SER A 67 9.18 -18.28 -7.04
CA SER A 67 9.22 -16.82 -7.00
C SER A 67 8.84 -16.23 -8.34
N GLU A 68 9.43 -16.76 -9.42
CA GLU A 68 9.12 -16.36 -10.79
C GLU A 68 7.64 -16.60 -11.14
N ASP A 69 7.06 -17.72 -10.71
CA ASP A 69 5.62 -17.99 -10.86
C ASP A 69 4.75 -16.91 -10.21
N CYS A 70 5.13 -16.42 -9.02
CA CYS A 70 4.41 -15.34 -8.34
C CYS A 70 4.50 -14.01 -9.11
N LEU A 71 5.69 -13.67 -9.62
CA LEU A 71 5.88 -12.45 -10.42
C LEU A 71 5.14 -12.53 -11.76
N ASN A 72 5.16 -13.68 -12.42
CA ASN A 72 4.40 -13.92 -13.64
C ASN A 72 2.90 -13.78 -13.40
N LYS A 73 2.39 -14.33 -12.28
CA LYS A 73 0.98 -14.15 -11.91
C LYS A 73 0.63 -12.68 -11.65
N ALA A 74 1.50 -11.93 -10.96
CA ALA A 74 1.31 -10.51 -10.70
C ALA A 74 1.26 -9.69 -12.00
N GLU A 75 2.17 -9.96 -12.95
CA GLU A 75 2.18 -9.28 -14.24
C GLU A 75 0.96 -9.64 -15.10
N ASN A 76 0.53 -10.91 -15.10
CA ASN A 76 -0.69 -11.32 -15.78
C ASN A 76 -1.94 -10.61 -15.23
N LEU A 77 -2.04 -10.43 -13.91
CA LEU A 77 -3.12 -9.68 -13.28
C LEU A 77 -3.08 -8.20 -13.68
N ARG A 78 -1.90 -7.60 -13.71
CA ARG A 78 -1.69 -6.21 -14.17
C ARG A 78 -2.09 -6.01 -15.63
N GLN A 79 -1.89 -7.00 -16.49
CA GLN A 79 -2.26 -6.95 -17.90
C GLN A 79 -3.72 -7.38 -18.17
N SER A 80 -4.42 -7.86 -17.15
CA SER A 80 -5.81 -8.31 -17.28
C SER A 80 -6.78 -7.15 -17.52
N ARG A 81 -8.04 -7.49 -17.84
CA ARG A 81 -9.12 -6.50 -17.99
C ARG A 81 -9.33 -5.63 -16.75
N GLN A 82 -9.05 -6.18 -15.56
CA GLN A 82 -9.17 -5.47 -14.27
C GLN A 82 -7.84 -4.86 -13.81
N GLY A 83 -6.78 -4.97 -14.62
CA GLY A 83 -5.43 -4.57 -14.26
C GLY A 83 -5.33 -3.10 -13.81
N GLU A 84 -6.06 -2.19 -14.47
CA GLU A 84 -6.07 -0.79 -14.03
C GLU A 84 -6.64 -0.65 -12.61
N GLU A 85 -7.75 -1.31 -12.30
CA GLU A 85 -8.38 -1.24 -10.98
C GLU A 85 -7.47 -1.85 -9.90
N LEU A 86 -6.84 -2.99 -10.19
CA LEU A 86 -5.89 -3.64 -9.29
C LEU A 86 -4.66 -2.76 -9.03
N MET A 87 -4.18 -2.03 -10.04
CA MET A 87 -3.07 -1.10 -9.86
C MET A 87 -3.43 0.10 -8.97
N VAL A 88 -4.70 0.52 -8.94
CA VAL A 88 -5.16 1.53 -7.95
C VAL A 88 -5.11 0.97 -6.53
N ASP A 89 -5.41 -0.31 -6.34
CA ASP A 89 -5.29 -0.95 -5.02
C ASP A 89 -3.82 -1.07 -4.60
N VAL A 90 -2.92 -1.44 -5.51
CA VAL A 90 -1.47 -1.42 -5.27
C VAL A 90 -1.01 -0.02 -4.83
N GLU A 91 -1.45 1.02 -5.53
CA GLU A 91 -1.12 2.41 -5.18
C GLU A 91 -1.66 2.80 -3.80
N ALA A 92 -2.89 2.38 -3.45
CA ALA A 92 -3.48 2.62 -2.14
C ALA A 92 -2.72 1.92 -1.00
N GLU A 93 -2.30 0.68 -1.22
CA GLU A 93 -1.51 -0.11 -0.25
C GLU A 93 -0.09 0.46 -0.08
N LEU A 94 0.53 0.94 -1.16
CA LEU A 94 1.82 1.60 -1.10
C LEU A 94 1.73 2.95 -0.38
N ALA A 95 0.71 3.76 -0.68
CA ALA A 95 0.44 5.01 0.03
C ALA A 95 0.22 4.77 1.52
N TYR A 96 -0.55 3.72 1.88
CA TYR A 96 -0.72 3.31 3.27
C TYR A 96 0.62 3.01 3.92
N SER A 97 1.46 2.19 3.27
CA SER A 97 2.77 1.81 3.78
C SER A 97 3.67 3.02 4.05
N LEU A 98 3.80 3.90 3.06
CA LEU A 98 4.58 5.15 3.18
C LEU A 98 4.05 6.06 4.29
N SER A 99 2.72 6.18 4.42
CA SER A 99 2.08 6.97 5.48
C SER A 99 2.42 6.48 6.89
N ARG A 100 2.68 5.18 7.07
CA ARG A 100 2.98 4.54 8.36
C ARG A 100 4.47 4.53 8.67
N LEU A 101 5.32 4.38 7.65
CA LEU A 101 6.77 4.47 7.80
C LEU A 101 7.21 5.90 8.20
N GLY A 102 6.45 6.92 7.77
CA GLY A 102 6.71 8.30 8.13
C GLY A 102 8.00 8.84 7.51
N GLY A 103 8.42 10.03 7.93
CA GLY A 103 9.40 10.81 7.20
C GLY A 103 8.72 11.71 6.17
N ASP A 104 9.33 12.85 5.93
CA ASP A 104 8.89 13.90 5.00
C ASP A 104 8.71 13.39 3.57
N ASP A 105 9.72 12.75 2.99
CA ASP A 105 9.66 12.26 1.61
C ASP A 105 8.55 11.22 1.40
N ASN A 106 8.37 10.34 2.38
CA ASN A 106 7.31 9.33 2.38
C ASN A 106 5.93 9.97 2.55
N ILE A 107 5.80 10.99 3.42
CA ILE A 107 4.53 11.72 3.59
C ILE A 107 4.13 12.40 2.28
N ILE A 108 5.07 13.08 1.60
CA ILE A 108 4.81 13.75 0.32
C ILE A 108 4.39 12.73 -0.74
N SER A 109 5.15 11.66 -0.90
CA SER A 109 4.85 10.59 -1.87
C SER A 109 3.49 9.92 -1.58
N ALA A 110 3.17 9.70 -0.30
CA ALA A 110 1.89 9.12 0.09
C ALA A 110 0.70 10.06 -0.16
N ILE A 111 0.89 11.39 -0.05
CA ILE A 111 -0.14 12.38 -0.41
C ILE A 111 -0.44 12.31 -1.91
N ASP A 112 0.59 12.28 -2.75
CA ASP A 112 0.43 12.22 -4.21
C ASP A 112 -0.31 10.95 -4.62
N MET A 113 0.10 9.79 -4.08
CA MET A 113 -0.55 8.51 -4.34
C MET A 113 -2.00 8.47 -3.84
N TYR A 114 -2.25 8.90 -2.60
CA TYR A 114 -3.63 8.93 -2.10
C TYR A 114 -4.51 9.91 -2.86
N THR A 115 -3.97 11.01 -3.40
CA THR A 115 -4.73 11.94 -4.23
C THR A 115 -5.23 11.24 -5.50
N THR A 116 -4.38 10.45 -6.16
CA THR A 116 -4.74 9.61 -7.30
C THR A 116 -5.80 8.57 -6.91
N VAL A 117 -5.56 7.83 -5.83
CA VAL A 117 -6.45 6.77 -5.35
C VAL A 117 -7.83 7.30 -5.00
N VAL A 118 -7.93 8.43 -4.28
CA VAL A 118 -9.21 9.03 -3.89
C VAL A 118 -9.97 9.57 -5.10
N THR A 119 -9.24 10.06 -6.12
CA THR A 119 -9.85 10.50 -7.38
C THR A 119 -10.46 9.32 -8.15
N LYS A 120 -9.76 8.18 -8.21
CA LYS A 120 -10.23 6.97 -8.91
C LYS A 120 -11.26 6.16 -8.11
N LYS A 121 -11.14 6.11 -6.79
CA LYS A 121 -12.03 5.39 -5.86
C LYS A 121 -12.66 6.32 -4.83
N PRO A 122 -13.51 7.30 -5.26
CA PRO A 122 -14.04 8.34 -4.38
C PRO A 122 -15.07 7.83 -3.37
N LYS A 123 -15.43 6.54 -3.35
CA LYS A 123 -16.33 5.97 -2.35
C LYS A 123 -15.60 5.22 -1.22
N MET A 124 -14.29 5.00 -1.36
CA MET A 124 -13.47 4.31 -0.36
C MET A 124 -13.10 5.28 0.76
N TYR A 125 -13.75 5.16 1.92
CA TYR A 125 -13.56 6.08 3.03
C TYR A 125 -12.16 6.01 3.68
N PRO A 126 -11.53 4.83 3.86
CA PRO A 126 -10.20 4.73 4.46
C PRO A 126 -9.15 5.56 3.73
N TRP A 127 -9.23 5.62 2.39
CA TRP A 127 -8.27 6.37 1.57
C TRP A 127 -8.47 7.87 1.68
N LYS A 128 -9.73 8.34 1.76
CA LYS A 128 -10.02 9.75 2.06
C LYS A 128 -9.52 10.15 3.44
N PHE A 129 -9.76 9.30 4.44
CA PHE A 129 -9.27 9.53 5.79
C PHE A 129 -7.75 9.56 5.84
N GLY A 130 -7.08 8.62 5.16
CA GLY A 130 -5.62 8.57 5.02
C GLY A 130 -5.05 9.85 4.41
N LEU A 131 -5.64 10.34 3.32
CA LEU A 131 -5.25 11.59 2.67
C LEU A 131 -5.38 12.80 3.63
N GLY A 132 -6.52 12.93 4.29
CA GLY A 132 -6.76 14.02 5.26
C GLY A 132 -5.78 13.98 6.43
N LEU A 133 -5.47 12.78 6.95
CA LEU A 133 -4.48 12.59 8.00
C LEU A 133 -3.08 13.00 7.56
N LEU A 134 -2.69 12.69 6.33
CA LEU A 134 -1.38 13.08 5.81
C LEU A 134 -1.25 14.59 5.58
N HIS A 135 -2.27 15.25 5.04
CA HIS A 135 -2.25 16.72 4.95
C HIS A 135 -2.10 17.36 6.34
N ARG A 136 -2.80 16.85 7.36
CA ARG A 136 -2.60 17.30 8.74
C ARG A 136 -1.18 17.05 9.24
N ARG A 137 -0.54 15.94 8.89
CA ARG A 137 0.86 15.66 9.27
C ARG A 137 1.84 16.57 8.53
N ALA A 138 1.55 16.93 7.29
CA ALA A 138 2.40 17.80 6.48
C ALA A 138 2.45 19.26 7.00
N THR A 139 1.44 19.71 7.76
CA THR A 139 1.48 21.02 8.44
C THR A 139 2.37 21.03 9.68
N HIS A 140 2.89 19.88 10.12
CA HIS A 140 3.85 19.83 11.21
C HIS A 140 5.20 20.37 10.74
N ILE A 141 5.82 21.21 11.57
CA ILE A 141 6.97 22.06 11.21
C ILE A 141 8.14 21.32 10.55
N ASN A 142 8.38 20.06 10.95
CA ASN A 142 9.44 19.22 10.41
C ASN A 142 9.23 18.80 8.94
N VAL A 143 7.99 18.77 8.46
CA VAL A 143 7.65 18.45 7.06
C VAL A 143 7.56 19.75 6.24
N THR A 144 7.04 20.82 6.85
CA THR A 144 6.81 22.11 6.18
C THR A 144 8.13 22.83 5.84
N MET A 145 9.21 22.64 6.61
CA MET A 145 10.49 23.31 6.34
C MET A 145 11.27 22.78 5.12
N LYS A 146 10.92 21.60 4.57
CA LYS A 146 11.60 21.01 3.40
C LYS A 146 10.82 21.10 2.09
N ASN A 147 9.56 21.54 2.14
CA ASN A 147 8.75 21.85 0.95
C ASN A 147 8.50 23.37 0.89
N PRO A 148 9.35 24.16 0.22
CA PRO A 148 9.25 25.62 0.19
C PRO A 148 8.15 26.15 -0.76
N THR A 149 7.20 25.30 -1.19
CA THR A 149 6.02 25.75 -1.93
C THR A 149 5.07 26.45 -0.97
N LYS A 150 5.31 27.76 -0.83
CA LYS A 150 4.49 28.76 -0.17
C LYS A 150 3.00 28.42 -0.28
N MET A 151 2.35 28.13 0.84
CA MET A 151 0.91 28.33 0.93
C MET A 151 0.65 29.83 0.67
N PRO A 152 -0.19 30.22 -0.29
CA PRO A 152 -0.61 31.60 -0.41
C PRO A 152 -1.40 31.95 0.85
N VAL A 153 -0.87 32.89 1.62
CA VAL A 153 -1.65 33.58 2.64
C VAL A 153 -2.68 34.40 1.88
N ILE A 154 -3.96 34.05 2.04
CA ILE A 154 -5.07 34.87 1.57
C ILE A 154 -5.24 35.95 2.64
N GLU A 155 -4.86 37.19 2.30
CA GLU A 155 -5.24 38.40 3.05
C GLU A 155 -6.69 38.78 2.77
#